data_AF-A0A401IQ33-F1
#
_entry.id   AF-A0A401IQ33-F1
#
_cell.length_a   1.000
_cell.length_b   1.000
_cell.length_c   1.000
_cell.angle_alpha   90.00
_cell.angle_beta   90.00
_cell.angle_gamma   90.00
#
_symmetry.space_group_name_H-M   'P 1'
#
loop_
_entity.id
_entity.type
_entity.pdbx_description
1 polymer ?
#
loop_
_entity_poly.entity_id
_entity_poly.type
_entity_poly.pdbx_seq_one_letter_code
_entity_poly.pdbx_strand_id
1 'polypeptide(L)'
;MIILSKRRIGALLIVLSAFLFFLSTKTVQANTVIEGDVVNDLHASFSMADTSAETVESIKQIAAEDKNVHVTFDNGIIDINEYTEPSADVSLKVNNKSVIVKNGQFKVNHVTANNKTNFVVQDVGTTAENGQSKITSENTLQIVNKIDYGTMINLMDNMNDTSNDSLLRSSGTYPGQKTSGQKVAKGTHVHCNRFNGTKSNHRYYSRLSGQGWVNYYKSDCWYKHKAYKCPFTKADTRCNGLLKKGAHSCSIKGGWPVTCWYRN
;
A
#
# COMPACT_ATOMS: atom_id res chain seq x y z
N MET A 1 -24.16 110.12 16.03
CA MET A 1 -22.83 109.84 15.44
C MET A 1 -22.91 108.45 14.82
N ILE A 2 -22.80 108.40 13.48
CA ILE A 2 -22.21 107.37 12.58
C ILE A 2 -22.02 105.95 13.21
N ILE A 3 -22.40 104.78 12.65
CA ILE A 3 -22.00 104.14 11.38
C ILE A 3 -22.84 102.86 11.15
N LEU A 4 -23.20 102.60 9.88
CA LEU A 4 -23.61 101.34 9.25
C LEU A 4 -22.67 100.14 9.54
N SER A 5 -23.17 98.89 9.53
CA SER A 5 -22.48 97.75 8.84
C SER A 5 -23.27 96.45 9.02
N LYS A 6 -23.97 95.89 8.01
CA LYS A 6 -23.51 95.01 6.90
C LYS A 6 -22.92 93.64 7.30
N ARG A 7 -23.47 92.61 6.63
CA ARG A 7 -22.89 91.33 6.12
C ARG A 7 -22.76 90.19 7.13
N ARG A 8 -23.32 88.98 6.91
CA ARG A 8 -23.36 87.96 5.80
C ARG A 8 -22.54 86.74 6.25
N ILE A 9 -22.84 85.57 5.65
CA ILE A 9 -22.12 84.26 5.67
C ILE A 9 -22.67 83.34 6.79
N GLY A 10 -23.30 82.18 6.56
CA GLY A 10 -23.31 81.26 5.41
C GLY A 10 -22.47 80.03 5.73
N ALA A 11 -23.08 78.88 6.04
CA ALA A 11 -22.56 77.52 5.82
C ALA A 11 -23.61 76.51 6.34
N LEU A 12 -24.34 75.78 5.48
CA LEU A 12 -23.97 74.61 4.67
C LEU A 12 -24.32 73.29 5.39
N LEU A 13 -25.35 72.65 4.84
CA LEU A 13 -25.83 71.30 5.06
C LEU A 13 -24.74 70.26 4.75
N ILE A 14 -24.51 69.26 5.61
CA ILE A 14 -24.13 67.90 5.16
C ILE A 14 -24.81 66.86 6.06
N VAL A 15 -25.90 66.28 5.56
CA VAL A 15 -26.50 65.05 6.09
C VAL A 15 -25.58 63.90 5.67
N LEU A 16 -24.83 63.33 6.60
CA LEU A 16 -24.00 62.16 6.34
C LEU A 16 -24.89 60.92 6.27
N SER A 17 -25.36 60.60 5.07
CA SER A 17 -25.97 59.31 4.75
C SER A 17 -24.92 58.22 4.91
N ALA A 18 -24.98 57.46 6.00
CA ALA A 18 -24.21 56.25 6.21
C ALA A 18 -24.71 55.15 5.25
N PHE A 19 -24.17 55.14 4.03
CA PHE A 19 -24.22 53.98 3.14
C PHE A 19 -23.31 52.91 3.75
N LEU A 20 -23.86 52.08 4.63
CA LEU A 20 -23.26 50.80 5.02
C LEU A 20 -23.24 49.91 3.77
N PHE A 21 -22.16 50.02 3.00
CA PHE A 21 -21.77 48.97 2.07
C PHE A 21 -21.50 47.72 2.91
N PHE A 22 -22.50 46.86 3.02
CA PHE A 22 -22.27 45.44 3.31
C PHE A 22 -21.43 44.88 2.15
N LEU A 23 -20.10 45.04 2.23
CA LEU A 23 -19.19 44.16 1.53
C LEU A 23 -19.41 42.77 2.14
N SER A 24 -20.33 42.02 1.54
CA SER A 24 -20.33 40.57 1.62
C SER A 24 -19.00 40.11 1.02
N THR A 25 -17.95 40.08 1.83
CA THR A 25 -16.77 39.28 1.51
C THR A 25 -17.26 37.84 1.50
N LYS A 26 -17.66 37.35 0.33
CA LYS A 26 -17.61 35.92 0.07
C LYS A 26 -16.14 35.59 0.29
N THR A 27 -15.83 35.02 1.45
CA THR A 27 -14.57 34.31 1.66
C THR A 27 -14.53 33.30 0.53
N VAL A 28 -13.77 33.61 -0.52
CA VAL A 28 -13.37 32.63 -1.51
C VAL A 28 -12.65 31.60 -0.69
N GLN A 29 -13.33 30.48 -0.43
CA GLN A 29 -12.73 29.34 0.22
C GLN A 29 -11.54 29.01 -0.67
N ALA A 30 -10.32 29.28 -0.16
CA ALA A 30 -9.11 29.02 -0.92
C ALA A 30 -9.21 27.60 -1.46
N ASN A 31 -8.97 27.41 -2.75
CA ASN A 31 -9.02 26.10 -3.39
C ASN A 31 -7.91 25.26 -2.79
N THR A 32 -8.17 24.63 -1.63
CA THR A 32 -7.24 23.69 -1.03
C THR A 32 -7.22 22.48 -1.96
N VAL A 33 -6.05 22.27 -2.53
CA VAL A 33 -5.73 21.14 -3.36
C VAL A 33 -4.97 20.19 -2.46
N ILE A 34 -5.48 18.97 -2.31
CA ILE A 34 -4.74 17.89 -1.67
C ILE A 34 -4.20 17.02 -2.78
N GLU A 35 -2.91 16.76 -2.72
CA GLU A 35 -2.25 15.79 -3.59
C GLU A 35 -1.40 14.84 -2.76
N GLY A 36 -1.03 13.71 -3.34
CA GLY A 36 -0.32 12.71 -2.58
C GLY A 36 -0.14 11.40 -3.32
N ASP A 37 0.47 10.48 -2.60
CA ASP A 37 0.74 9.13 -3.06
C ASP A 37 -0.10 8.13 -2.25
N VAL A 38 -0.65 7.15 -2.95
CA VAL A 38 -1.12 5.88 -2.39
C VAL A 38 0.01 4.89 -2.55
N VAL A 39 0.49 4.36 -1.44
CA VAL A 39 1.64 3.46 -1.38
C VAL A 39 1.20 2.11 -0.84
N ASN A 40 1.82 1.04 -1.31
CA ASN A 40 1.54 -0.29 -0.76
C ASN A 40 2.53 -0.59 0.37
N ASP A 41 2.02 -1.19 1.44
CA ASP A 41 2.81 -1.66 2.57
C ASP A 41 2.46 -3.12 2.85
N LEU A 42 3.43 -4.01 2.69
CA LEU A 42 3.26 -5.43 2.95
C LEU A 42 3.47 -5.67 4.45
N HIS A 43 2.38 -5.97 5.13
CA HIS A 43 2.33 -6.19 6.56
C HIS A 43 2.35 -7.69 6.88
N ALA A 44 3.19 -8.09 7.84
CA ALA A 44 3.22 -9.44 8.37
C ALA A 44 3.33 -9.39 9.89
N SER A 45 2.60 -10.27 10.57
CA SER A 45 2.62 -10.39 12.03
C SER A 45 2.81 -11.84 12.44
N PHE A 46 3.77 -12.07 13.34
CA PHE A 46 4.13 -13.41 13.81
C PHE A 46 4.24 -13.46 15.33
N SER A 47 3.83 -14.58 15.92
CA SER A 47 4.09 -14.90 17.32
C SER A 47 5.60 -15.11 17.53
N MET A 48 6.18 -14.41 18.52
CA MET A 48 7.56 -14.64 18.96
C MET A 48 7.73 -16.04 19.54
N ALA A 49 6.70 -16.59 20.19
CA ALA A 49 6.74 -17.94 20.77
C ALA A 49 6.85 -19.03 19.69
N ASP A 50 6.28 -18.77 18.51
CA ASP A 50 6.28 -19.71 17.37
C ASP A 50 7.40 -19.44 16.36
N THR A 51 8.26 -18.45 16.64
CA THR A 51 9.35 -18.03 15.75
C THR A 51 10.70 -18.36 16.39
N SER A 52 11.53 -19.14 15.69
CA SER A 52 12.83 -19.54 16.22
C SER A 52 13.77 -18.32 16.41
N ALA A 53 14.70 -18.42 17.34
CA ALA A 53 15.69 -17.36 17.58
C ALA A 53 16.52 -17.03 16.32
N GLU A 54 16.84 -18.03 15.49
CA GLU A 54 17.54 -17.85 14.21
C GLU A 54 16.68 -17.06 13.20
N THR A 55 15.38 -17.36 13.13
CA THR A 55 14.45 -16.61 12.29
C THR A 55 14.31 -15.17 12.78
N VAL A 56 14.18 -14.95 14.09
CA VAL A 56 14.13 -13.60 14.70
C VAL A 56 15.38 -12.80 14.34
N GLU A 57 16.56 -13.42 14.40
CA GLU A 57 17.81 -12.74 14.05
C GLU A 57 17.91 -12.43 12.55
N SER A 58 17.40 -13.32 11.69
CA SER A 58 17.29 -13.07 10.25
C SER A 58 16.38 -11.87 9.95
N ILE A 59 15.24 -11.77 10.64
CA ILE A 59 14.34 -10.60 10.56
C ILE A 59 15.07 -9.33 11.04
N LYS A 60 15.79 -9.45 12.16
CA LYS A 60 16.84 -8.53 12.66
C LYS A 60 17.65 -7.88 11.55
N GLN A 61 18.39 -8.73 10.88
CA GLN A 61 19.34 -8.37 9.84
C GLN A 61 18.64 -7.76 8.63
N ILE A 62 17.50 -8.32 8.19
CA ILE A 62 16.77 -7.78 7.05
C ILE A 62 16.34 -6.33 7.32
N ALA A 63 15.81 -6.03 8.51
CA ALA A 63 15.42 -4.67 8.88
C ALA A 63 16.62 -3.69 8.96
N ALA A 64 17.78 -4.18 9.38
CA ALA A 64 19.01 -3.39 9.41
C ALA A 64 19.59 -3.12 8.01
N GLU A 65 19.46 -4.09 7.09
CA GLU A 65 19.99 -4.04 5.72
C GLU A 65 19.06 -3.31 4.73
N ASP A 66 17.75 -3.30 4.98
CA ASP A 66 16.74 -2.73 4.09
C ASP A 66 15.89 -1.68 4.80
N LYS A 67 16.16 -0.40 4.49
CA LYS A 67 15.45 0.75 5.05
C LYS A 67 13.94 0.77 4.78
N ASN A 68 13.46 -0.03 3.83
CA ASN A 68 12.02 -0.14 3.54
C ASN A 68 11.32 -1.17 4.43
N VAL A 69 12.08 -1.95 5.20
CA VAL A 69 11.55 -2.94 6.15
C VAL A 69 11.66 -2.37 7.56
N HIS A 70 10.51 -2.20 8.20
CA HIS A 70 10.41 -1.79 9.59
C HIS A 70 9.88 -2.94 10.42
N VAL A 71 10.55 -3.21 11.55
CA VAL A 71 10.17 -4.31 12.44
C VAL A 71 10.02 -3.76 13.85
N THR A 72 8.95 -4.18 14.52
CA THR A 72 8.76 -3.95 15.95
C THR A 72 8.58 -5.28 16.67
N PHE A 73 9.10 -5.32 17.89
CA PHE A 73 9.00 -6.46 18.80
C PHE A 73 8.28 -5.98 20.05
N ASP A 74 7.00 -6.29 20.15
CA ASP A 74 6.17 -5.82 21.26
C ASP A 74 5.11 -6.86 21.62
N ASN A 75 4.80 -6.98 22.91
CA ASN A 75 3.76 -7.88 23.43
C ASN A 75 3.83 -9.33 22.89
N GLY A 76 5.04 -9.86 22.69
CA GLY A 76 5.24 -11.22 22.17
C GLY A 76 4.95 -11.38 20.67
N ILE A 77 4.81 -10.29 19.94
CA ILE A 77 4.56 -10.23 18.50
C ILE A 77 5.75 -9.60 17.78
N ILE A 78 6.05 -10.16 16.60
CA ILE A 78 6.94 -9.59 15.60
C ILE A 78 6.04 -8.96 14.54
N ASP A 79 6.00 -7.64 14.47
CA ASP A 79 5.24 -6.89 13.47
C ASP A 79 6.22 -6.32 12.45
N ILE A 80 6.01 -6.68 11.17
CA ILE A 80 6.86 -6.32 10.04
C ILE A 80 6.02 -5.53 9.04
N ASN A 81 6.48 -4.34 8.70
CA ASN A 81 5.93 -3.51 7.63
C ASN A 81 7.00 -3.31 6.57
N GLU A 82 6.69 -3.64 5.32
CA GLU A 82 7.58 -3.49 4.18
C GLU A 82 6.97 -2.54 3.14
N TYR A 83 7.57 -1.37 2.99
CA TYR A 83 7.18 -0.40 1.97
C TYR A 83 7.50 -0.93 0.56
N THR A 84 6.49 -1.02 -0.32
CA THR A 84 6.58 -1.78 -1.59
C THR A 84 6.51 -0.98 -2.88
N GLU A 85 6.48 0.36 -2.82
CA GLU A 85 6.34 1.34 -3.94
C GLU A 85 4.92 1.96 -4.05
N PRO A 86 4.76 3.05 -4.83
CA PRO A 86 3.44 3.60 -5.16
C PRO A 86 2.53 2.54 -5.81
N SER A 87 1.28 2.52 -5.38
CA SER A 87 0.32 1.50 -5.79
C SER A 87 -0.17 1.71 -7.23
N ALA A 88 -0.13 0.65 -8.03
CA ALA A 88 -0.56 0.70 -9.43
C ALA A 88 -2.04 0.40 -9.65
N ASP A 89 -2.74 -0.19 -8.67
CA ASP A 89 -4.14 -0.62 -8.85
C ASP A 89 -4.94 -0.53 -7.54
N VAL A 90 -5.36 0.69 -7.20
CA VAL A 90 -6.16 1.00 -6.01
C VAL A 90 -7.30 1.94 -6.38
N SER A 91 -8.43 1.75 -5.71
CA SER A 91 -9.50 2.72 -5.70
C SER A 91 -9.40 3.56 -4.42
N LEU A 92 -9.37 4.88 -4.59
CA LEU A 92 -9.37 5.82 -3.49
C LEU A 92 -10.73 6.51 -3.42
N LYS A 93 -11.32 6.57 -2.22
CA LYS A 93 -12.46 7.44 -1.92
C LYS A 93 -12.02 8.49 -0.91
N VAL A 94 -12.35 9.74 -1.20
CA VAL A 94 -12.16 10.87 -0.28
C VAL A 94 -13.53 11.43 0.03
N ASN A 95 -13.94 11.38 1.30
CA ASN A 95 -15.30 11.74 1.73
C ASN A 95 -16.39 11.05 0.88
N ASN A 96 -16.23 9.74 0.68
CA ASN A 96 -17.10 8.86 -0.13
C ASN A 96 -17.18 9.17 -1.62
N LYS A 97 -16.37 10.10 -2.14
CA LYS A 97 -16.25 10.39 -3.58
C LYS A 97 -15.04 9.66 -4.15
N SER A 98 -15.25 8.93 -5.23
CA SER A 98 -14.16 8.26 -5.95
C SER A 98 -13.16 9.27 -6.51
N VAL A 99 -11.88 8.99 -6.30
CA VAL A 99 -10.75 9.77 -6.79
C VAL A 99 -9.94 8.90 -7.73
N ILE A 100 -9.56 9.47 -8.87
CA ILE A 100 -8.70 8.80 -9.83
C ILE A 100 -7.27 8.76 -9.26
N VAL A 101 -6.74 7.55 -9.12
CA VAL A 101 -5.33 7.31 -8.79
C VAL A 101 -4.59 6.90 -10.06
N LYS A 102 -3.49 7.58 -10.40
CA LYS A 102 -2.64 7.24 -11.56
C LYS A 102 -1.22 7.00 -11.08
N ASN A 103 -0.72 5.78 -11.25
CA ASN A 103 0.63 5.39 -10.80
C ASN A 103 0.87 5.72 -9.31
N GLY A 104 -0.12 5.47 -8.47
CA GLY A 104 -0.11 5.79 -7.05
C GLY A 104 -0.43 7.25 -6.73
N GLN A 105 -0.42 8.16 -7.69
CA GLN A 105 -0.65 9.58 -7.42
C GLN A 105 -2.13 9.94 -7.49
N PHE A 106 -2.57 10.82 -6.59
CA PHE A 106 -3.92 11.37 -6.60
C PHE A 106 -3.90 12.89 -6.39
N LYS A 107 -4.97 13.53 -6.86
CA LYS A 107 -5.20 14.96 -6.68
C LYS A 107 -6.69 15.24 -6.49
N VAL A 108 -7.03 15.97 -5.43
CA VAL A 108 -8.41 16.33 -5.11
C VAL A 108 -8.50 17.83 -4.88
N ASN A 109 -9.37 18.47 -5.64
CA ASN A 109 -9.70 19.88 -5.46
C ASN A 109 -10.84 20.04 -4.45
N HIS A 110 -10.85 21.17 -3.74
CA HIS A 110 -11.94 21.55 -2.82
C HIS A 110 -12.11 20.61 -1.62
N VAL A 111 -11.00 20.05 -1.12
CA VAL A 111 -10.99 19.29 0.13
C VAL A 111 -9.87 19.85 1.00
N THR A 112 -10.15 20.06 2.28
CA THR A 112 -9.13 20.40 3.28
C THR A 112 -8.71 19.12 3.99
N ALA A 113 -7.42 18.79 4.00
CA ALA A 113 -6.91 17.65 4.74
C ALA A 113 -6.98 18.00 6.24
N ASN A 114 -7.92 17.42 6.97
CA ASN A 114 -8.00 17.55 8.41
C ASN A 114 -8.45 16.21 9.02
N ASN A 115 -8.52 16.15 10.35
CA ASN A 115 -8.95 14.97 11.10
C ASN A 115 -10.39 14.50 10.81
N LYS A 116 -11.17 15.24 10.01
CA LYS A 116 -12.52 14.86 9.56
C LYS A 116 -12.57 14.32 8.13
N THR A 117 -11.47 14.43 7.37
CA THR A 117 -11.43 13.95 5.99
C THR A 117 -11.22 12.44 5.99
N ASN A 118 -12.22 11.71 5.51
CA ASN A 118 -12.18 10.26 5.44
C ASN A 118 -11.49 9.82 4.15
N PHE A 119 -10.41 9.05 4.28
CA PHE A 119 -9.70 8.41 3.18
C PHE A 119 -9.91 6.92 3.26
N VAL A 120 -10.55 6.36 2.23
CA VAL A 120 -10.77 4.91 2.14
C VAL A 120 -10.03 4.43 0.91
N VAL A 121 -9.04 3.55 1.12
CA VAL A 121 -8.38 2.82 0.04
C VAL A 121 -8.94 1.42 0.03
N GLN A 122 -9.37 1.00 -1.16
CA GLN A 122 -9.81 -0.34 -1.45
C GLN A 122 -8.98 -0.87 -2.61
N ASP A 123 -8.41 -2.06 -2.44
CA ASP A 123 -7.79 -2.79 -3.54
C ASP A 123 -8.83 -3.01 -4.63
N VAL A 124 -8.48 -2.73 -5.88
CA VAL A 124 -9.44 -2.84 -6.98
C VAL A 124 -9.96 -4.27 -7.06
N GLY A 125 -11.27 -4.40 -6.86
CA GLY A 125 -11.98 -5.67 -6.94
C GLY A 125 -12.06 -6.46 -5.64
N THR A 126 -11.57 -5.94 -4.51
CA THR A 126 -11.91 -6.44 -3.18
C THR A 126 -12.91 -5.54 -2.48
N THR A 127 -13.46 -6.02 -1.36
CA THR A 127 -14.24 -5.21 -0.40
C THR A 127 -13.40 -4.81 0.82
N ALA A 128 -12.10 -5.11 0.84
CA ALA A 128 -11.24 -4.82 1.98
C ALA A 128 -10.86 -3.34 2.01
N GLU A 129 -11.16 -2.67 3.11
CA GLU A 129 -10.77 -1.28 3.37
C GLU A 129 -9.48 -1.30 4.17
N ASN A 130 -8.37 -0.95 3.52
CA ASN A 130 -7.03 -1.14 4.08
C ASN A 130 -6.27 0.18 4.32
N GLY A 131 -6.96 1.31 4.15
CA GLY A 131 -6.34 2.64 4.15
C GLY A 131 -6.02 3.17 5.55
N GLN A 132 -4.75 3.47 5.81
CA GLN A 132 -4.35 4.42 6.85
C GLN A 132 -3.76 5.67 6.20
N SER A 133 -4.23 6.86 6.55
CA SER A 133 -3.69 8.12 6.03
C SER A 133 -2.64 8.69 6.98
N LYS A 134 -1.51 9.12 6.42
CA LYS A 134 -0.48 9.89 7.11
C LYS A 134 -0.33 11.24 6.42
N ILE A 135 -0.48 12.32 7.19
CA ILE A 135 -0.21 13.67 6.70
C ILE A 135 1.31 13.85 6.67
N THR A 136 1.87 14.14 5.48
CA THR A 136 3.32 14.36 5.31
C THR A 136 3.67 15.84 5.25
N SER A 137 2.74 16.70 4.82
CA SER A 137 2.82 18.17 4.90
C SER A 137 1.41 18.79 4.86
N GLU A 138 1.28 20.12 4.99
CA GLU A 138 -0.01 20.83 5.03
C GLU A 138 -0.96 20.50 3.87
N ASN A 139 -0.45 20.10 2.69
CA ASN A 139 -1.26 19.75 1.52
C ASN A 139 -0.80 18.47 0.79
N THR A 140 0.23 17.79 1.29
CA THR A 140 0.69 16.50 0.75
C THR A 140 0.36 15.37 1.71
N LEU A 141 -0.25 14.32 1.18
CA LEU A 141 -0.60 13.12 1.95
C LEU A 141 0.10 11.89 1.41
N GLN A 142 0.41 10.97 2.32
CA GLN A 142 0.72 9.60 1.95
C GLN A 142 -0.38 8.70 2.51
N ILE A 143 -1.05 7.97 1.64
CA ILE A 143 -2.07 7.00 2.02
C ILE A 143 -1.47 5.61 1.89
N VAL A 144 -1.44 4.88 3.00
CA VAL A 144 -0.89 3.54 3.03
C VAL A 144 -1.99 2.52 2.80
N ASN A 145 -1.83 1.72 1.75
CA ASN A 145 -2.61 0.53 1.47
C ASN A 145 -1.92 -0.68 2.09
N LYS A 146 -2.45 -1.18 3.20
CA LYS A 146 -1.86 -2.34 3.88
C LYS A 146 -2.25 -3.65 3.19
N ILE A 147 -1.25 -4.41 2.76
CA ILE A 147 -1.39 -5.73 2.16
C ILE A 147 -1.00 -6.76 3.21
N ASP A 148 -1.92 -7.63 3.60
CA ASP A 148 -1.61 -8.73 4.51
C ASP A 148 -0.79 -9.83 3.81
N TYR A 149 0.43 -10.05 4.28
CA TYR A 149 1.37 -11.05 3.75
C TYR A 149 0.76 -12.46 3.76
N GLY A 150 0.12 -12.84 4.86
CA GLY A 150 -0.50 -14.15 5.00
C GLY A 150 -1.53 -14.38 3.91
N THR A 151 -2.48 -13.46 3.77
CA THR A 151 -3.54 -13.48 2.75
C THR A 151 -2.97 -13.51 1.34
N MET A 152 -1.99 -12.65 1.05
CA MET A 152 -1.32 -12.61 -0.25
C MET A 152 -0.69 -13.97 -0.61
N ILE A 153 0.05 -14.58 0.32
CA ILE A 153 0.69 -15.88 0.12
C ILE A 153 -0.36 -17.00 0.03
N ASN A 154 -1.47 -16.90 0.76
CA ASN A 154 -2.57 -17.87 0.73
C ASN A 154 -3.21 -17.94 -0.62
N LEU A 155 -3.55 -16.77 -1.17
CA LEU A 155 -4.13 -16.70 -2.49
C LEU A 155 -3.15 -17.34 -3.46
N MET A 156 -1.87 -16.93 -3.44
CA MET A 156 -0.82 -17.53 -4.27
C MET A 156 -0.80 -19.06 -4.15
N ASP A 157 -0.70 -19.62 -2.95
CA ASP A 157 -0.62 -21.07 -2.74
C ASP A 157 -1.91 -21.83 -3.13
N ASN A 158 -3.08 -21.23 -2.94
CA ASN A 158 -4.39 -21.86 -3.16
C ASN A 158 -4.90 -21.78 -4.62
N MET A 159 -4.33 -20.94 -5.49
CA MET A 159 -4.78 -20.87 -6.89
C MET A 159 -4.37 -22.08 -7.74
N ASN A 160 -3.75 -23.09 -7.12
CA ASN A 160 -3.71 -24.43 -7.67
C ASN A 160 -5.11 -25.05 -7.84
N ASP A 161 -6.16 -24.56 -7.18
CA ASP A 161 -7.48 -25.20 -7.21
C ASP A 161 -8.53 -24.58 -8.16
N THR A 162 -8.34 -23.37 -8.69
CA THR A 162 -9.48 -22.59 -9.23
C THR A 162 -9.44 -22.16 -10.70
N SER A 163 -8.62 -22.75 -11.57
CA SER A 163 -8.77 -22.56 -13.03
C SER A 163 -9.54 -23.71 -13.68
N ASN A 164 -10.72 -23.38 -14.22
CA ASN A 164 -11.63 -24.24 -14.98
C ASN A 164 -11.07 -24.70 -16.36
N ASP A 165 -9.75 -24.82 -16.52
CA ASP A 165 -9.15 -25.28 -17.78
C ASP A 165 -8.84 -26.78 -17.70
N SER A 166 -9.76 -27.58 -18.22
CA SER A 166 -10.06 -28.95 -17.78
C SER A 166 -9.28 -30.07 -18.46
N LEU A 167 -8.07 -29.85 -18.98
CA LEU A 167 -7.42 -30.89 -19.80
C LEU A 167 -6.04 -31.37 -19.34
N LEU A 168 -5.36 -30.73 -18.38
CA LEU A 168 -4.00 -31.13 -17.96
C LEU A 168 -3.63 -30.78 -16.50
N ARG A 169 -4.48 -31.02 -15.48
CA ARG A 169 -4.12 -30.66 -14.09
C ARG A 169 -4.10 -31.86 -13.15
N SER A 170 -2.88 -32.35 -12.90
CA SER A 170 -2.55 -33.09 -11.69
C SER A 170 -2.94 -32.25 -10.47
N SER A 171 -3.87 -32.75 -9.65
CA SER A 171 -4.34 -32.25 -8.35
C SER A 171 -3.24 -32.21 -7.25
N GLY A 172 -2.00 -31.93 -7.63
CA GLY A 172 -0.84 -32.02 -6.77
C GLY A 172 -0.39 -30.66 -6.26
N THR A 173 -0.27 -30.52 -4.94
CA THR A 173 0.65 -29.55 -4.31
C THR A 173 2.01 -29.60 -5.02
N TYR A 174 2.56 -28.44 -5.39
CA TYR A 174 3.89 -28.42 -6.00
C TYR A 174 4.93 -29.03 -5.04
N PRO A 175 6.04 -29.58 -5.58
CA PRO A 175 7.17 -29.97 -4.76
C PRO A 175 7.57 -28.84 -3.82
N GLY A 176 7.79 -29.17 -2.54
CA GLY A 176 8.13 -28.15 -1.56
C GLY A 176 6.93 -27.37 -1.07
N GLN A 177 5.71 -27.90 -1.11
CA GLN A 177 4.54 -27.33 -0.41
C GLN A 177 3.78 -28.37 0.42
N LYS A 178 4.32 -29.59 0.58
CA LYS A 178 3.61 -30.69 1.22
C LYS A 178 3.64 -30.57 2.75
N THR A 179 4.78 -30.18 3.29
CA THR A 179 5.00 -30.05 4.74
C THR A 179 5.96 -28.89 5.04
N SER A 180 5.73 -28.21 6.17
CA SER A 180 6.67 -27.21 6.69
C SER A 180 8.04 -27.85 6.95
N GLY A 181 9.11 -27.15 6.60
CA GLY A 181 10.50 -27.64 6.61
C GLY A 181 10.92 -28.44 5.37
N GLN A 182 10.03 -28.70 4.40
CA GLN A 182 10.35 -29.52 3.22
C GLN A 182 11.46 -28.88 2.39
N LYS A 183 12.52 -29.64 2.12
CA LYS A 183 13.59 -29.28 1.16
C LYS A 183 13.32 -29.98 -0.17
N VAL A 184 13.63 -29.32 -1.28
CA VAL A 184 13.52 -29.89 -2.64
C VAL A 184 14.82 -29.73 -3.39
N ALA A 185 15.15 -30.65 -4.30
CA ALA A 185 16.42 -30.59 -5.02
C ALA A 185 16.57 -29.30 -5.86
N LYS A 186 17.82 -28.87 -6.08
CA LYS A 186 18.12 -27.80 -7.04
C LYS A 186 17.61 -28.20 -8.43
N GLY A 187 16.97 -27.26 -9.12
CA GLY A 187 16.33 -27.49 -10.41
C GLY A 187 14.88 -27.98 -10.32
N THR A 188 14.40 -28.40 -9.14
CA THR A 188 12.98 -28.78 -8.97
C THR A 188 12.06 -27.59 -9.25
N HIS A 189 11.02 -27.81 -10.05
CA HIS A 189 9.95 -26.83 -10.25
C HIS A 189 9.10 -26.69 -8.99
N VAL A 190 8.98 -25.47 -8.48
CA VAL A 190 8.26 -25.15 -7.24
C VAL A 190 7.21 -24.08 -7.50
N HIS A 191 6.15 -24.09 -6.68
CA HIS A 191 5.16 -23.02 -6.70
C HIS A 191 5.70 -21.81 -5.95
N CYS A 192 5.72 -20.64 -6.59
CA CYS A 192 6.23 -19.38 -6.05
C CYS A 192 7.51 -19.58 -5.22
N ASN A 193 8.66 -19.50 -5.88
CA ASN A 193 9.92 -19.85 -5.22
C ASN A 193 10.29 -18.90 -4.07
N ARG A 194 10.05 -19.39 -2.85
CA ARG A 194 10.49 -18.83 -1.57
C ARG A 194 11.75 -19.54 -1.04
N PHE A 195 12.28 -20.53 -1.74
CA PHE A 195 13.54 -21.19 -1.40
C PHE A 195 14.75 -20.31 -1.71
N ASN A 196 14.60 -19.31 -2.57
CA ASN A 196 15.70 -18.50 -3.08
C ASN A 196 15.78 -17.11 -2.43
N GLY A 197 15.14 -16.88 -1.28
CA GLY A 197 15.32 -15.64 -0.53
C GLY A 197 16.79 -15.47 -0.10
N THR A 198 17.22 -14.22 0.06
CA THR A 198 18.64 -13.91 0.40
C THR A 198 19.07 -14.41 1.77
N LYS A 199 18.12 -14.57 2.69
CA LYS A 199 18.31 -15.15 4.03
C LYS A 199 17.57 -16.48 4.17
N SER A 200 17.21 -17.11 3.04
CA SER A 200 16.44 -18.35 3.05
C SER A 200 17.29 -19.52 3.54
N ASN A 201 16.72 -20.38 4.36
CA ASN A 201 17.31 -21.67 4.71
C ASN A 201 16.96 -22.78 3.68
N HIS A 202 16.40 -22.38 2.53
CA HIS A 202 16.05 -23.25 1.41
C HIS A 202 15.07 -24.37 1.75
N ARG A 203 14.17 -24.11 2.69
CA ARG A 203 13.07 -25.01 3.04
C ARG A 203 11.73 -24.31 2.85
N TYR A 204 10.71 -25.09 2.56
CA TYR A 204 9.34 -24.59 2.56
C TYR A 204 8.92 -24.30 3.98
N TYR A 205 8.22 -23.21 4.20
CA TYR A 205 7.48 -23.02 5.44
C TYR A 205 6.09 -22.54 5.13
N SER A 206 5.18 -22.85 6.05
CA SER A 206 3.83 -22.34 5.96
C SER A 206 3.84 -20.81 6.01
N ARG A 207 2.91 -20.27 5.24
CA ARG A 207 2.41 -18.90 5.17
C ARG A 207 2.34 -18.07 6.47
N LEU A 208 2.20 -18.70 7.64
CA LEU A 208 2.04 -18.02 8.93
C LEU A 208 3.31 -18.05 9.79
N SER A 209 4.41 -18.56 9.24
CA SER A 209 5.68 -18.61 9.96
C SER A 209 6.56 -17.42 9.60
N GLY A 210 7.27 -16.88 10.60
CA GLY A 210 8.31 -15.88 10.37
C GLY A 210 9.37 -16.38 9.39
N GLN A 211 9.70 -17.68 9.43
CA GLN A 211 10.68 -18.26 8.48
C GLN A 211 10.15 -18.27 7.06
N GLY A 212 8.84 -18.44 6.85
CA GLY A 212 8.19 -18.30 5.56
C GLY A 212 8.38 -16.90 4.97
N TRP A 213 8.26 -15.86 5.80
CA TRP A 213 8.51 -14.47 5.40
C TRP A 213 9.99 -14.22 5.07
N VAL A 214 10.91 -14.69 5.93
CA VAL A 214 12.37 -14.60 5.68
C VAL A 214 12.74 -15.29 4.35
N ASN A 215 12.15 -16.45 4.08
CA ASN A 215 12.37 -17.21 2.86
C ASN A 215 11.78 -16.50 1.63
N TYR A 216 10.63 -15.84 1.79
CA TYR A 216 10.03 -15.00 0.75
C TYR A 216 10.86 -13.74 0.46
N TYR A 217 11.43 -13.08 1.47
CA TYR A 217 12.15 -11.82 1.31
C TYR A 217 13.29 -11.92 0.27
N LYS A 218 13.24 -11.05 -0.76
CA LYS A 218 14.13 -11.06 -1.94
C LYS A 218 14.22 -12.42 -2.66
N SER A 219 13.18 -13.25 -2.57
CA SER A 219 13.00 -14.41 -3.44
C SER A 219 12.47 -13.98 -4.81
N ASP A 220 12.38 -14.93 -5.75
CA ASP A 220 11.85 -14.64 -7.09
C ASP A 220 10.42 -14.07 -7.04
N CYS A 221 9.59 -14.56 -6.10
CA CYS A 221 8.24 -14.03 -5.87
C CYS A 221 8.23 -12.62 -5.32
N TRP A 222 9.15 -12.31 -4.40
CA TRP A 222 9.25 -10.98 -3.83
C TRP A 222 9.60 -9.94 -4.91
N TYR A 223 10.56 -10.25 -5.78
CA TYR A 223 10.92 -9.35 -6.88
C TYR A 223 9.77 -9.12 -7.84
N LYS A 224 9.01 -10.18 -8.15
CA LYS A 224 7.83 -10.04 -8.99
C LYS A 224 6.73 -9.26 -8.30
N HIS A 225 6.49 -9.47 -7.02
CA HIS A 225 5.54 -8.68 -6.25
C HIS A 225 5.81 -7.18 -6.37
N LYS A 226 7.05 -6.77 -6.08
CA LYS A 226 7.48 -5.36 -6.22
C LYS A 226 7.33 -4.84 -7.65
N ALA A 227 7.65 -5.65 -8.66
CA ALA A 227 7.51 -5.25 -10.06
C ALA A 227 6.05 -5.01 -10.49
N TYR A 228 5.11 -5.77 -9.94
CA TYR A 228 3.69 -5.62 -10.26
C TYR A 228 3.06 -4.40 -9.59
N LYS A 229 3.56 -3.98 -8.41
CA LYS A 229 3.12 -2.80 -7.64
C LYS A 229 1.65 -2.82 -7.22
N CYS A 230 1.08 -4.00 -6.98
CA CYS A 230 -0.35 -4.11 -6.67
C CYS A 230 -0.64 -5.17 -5.62
N PRO A 231 -1.76 -5.00 -4.90
CA PRO A 231 -2.29 -5.98 -3.97
C PRO A 231 -2.77 -7.23 -4.72
N PHE A 232 -2.18 -8.39 -4.44
CA PHE A 232 -2.58 -9.67 -5.06
C PHE A 232 -3.82 -10.27 -4.42
N THR A 233 -4.85 -9.46 -4.21
CA THR A 233 -6.08 -9.85 -3.53
C THR A 233 -7.21 -10.16 -4.52
N LYS A 234 -7.09 -9.74 -5.79
CA LYS A 234 -7.93 -10.22 -6.91
C LYS A 234 -7.22 -10.13 -8.26
N ALA A 235 -7.77 -10.90 -9.18
CA ALA A 235 -7.29 -11.16 -10.53
C ALA A 235 -7.66 -10.06 -11.58
N ASP A 236 -6.84 -9.01 -11.79
CA ASP A 236 -6.92 -8.01 -12.89
C ASP A 236 -5.84 -8.17 -13.98
N THR A 237 -5.91 -7.58 -15.17
CA THR A 237 -4.97 -7.89 -16.28
C THR A 237 -3.47 -7.74 -15.97
N ARG A 238 -3.07 -6.86 -15.04
CA ARG A 238 -1.67 -6.61 -14.65
C ARG A 238 -1.26 -7.47 -13.45
N CYS A 239 -2.09 -7.57 -12.41
CA CYS A 239 -1.83 -8.32 -11.18
C CYS A 239 -2.32 -9.78 -11.23
N ASN A 240 -3.05 -10.13 -12.29
CA ASN A 240 -3.33 -11.50 -12.76
C ASN A 240 -2.05 -12.30 -13.00
N GLY A 241 -0.91 -11.62 -13.18
CA GLY A 241 0.36 -12.29 -13.41
C GLY A 241 0.64 -13.34 -12.34
N LEU A 242 0.64 -12.97 -11.06
CA LEU A 242 0.86 -13.96 -10.00
C LEU A 242 -0.39 -14.79 -9.69
N LEU A 243 -1.56 -14.22 -9.92
CA LEU A 243 -2.84 -14.84 -9.55
C LEU A 243 -3.37 -15.85 -10.57
N LYS A 244 -3.65 -15.44 -11.81
CA LYS A 244 -4.19 -16.33 -12.86
C LYS A 244 -3.15 -17.16 -13.58
N LYS A 245 -1.93 -16.64 -13.71
CA LYS A 245 -0.87 -17.34 -14.43
C LYS A 245 -0.04 -18.23 -13.51
N GLY A 246 -0.20 -18.14 -12.18
CA GLY A 246 0.44 -19.07 -11.25
C GLY A 246 1.96 -18.93 -11.19
N ALA A 247 2.63 -19.88 -10.53
CA ALA A 247 4.05 -19.79 -10.20
C ALA A 247 4.98 -19.42 -11.36
N HIS A 248 4.71 -19.79 -12.61
CA HIS A 248 5.58 -19.46 -13.74
C HIS A 248 5.77 -17.94 -13.96
N SER A 249 4.83 -17.12 -13.46
CA SER A 249 4.94 -15.66 -13.49
C SER A 249 5.74 -15.08 -12.33
N CYS A 250 6.00 -15.85 -11.26
CA CYS A 250 6.92 -15.50 -10.19
C CYS A 250 8.40 -15.62 -10.61
N SER A 251 8.72 -16.29 -11.72
CA SER A 251 10.10 -16.41 -12.21
C SER A 251 10.60 -15.07 -12.74
N ILE A 252 11.79 -14.62 -12.32
CA ILE A 252 12.42 -13.38 -12.82
C ILE A 252 12.45 -13.33 -14.35
N LYS A 253 12.61 -14.50 -15.01
CA LYS A 253 12.70 -14.65 -16.47
C LYS A 253 11.36 -14.60 -17.20
N GLY A 254 10.23 -14.66 -16.49
CA GLY A 254 8.87 -14.63 -17.05
C GLY A 254 8.55 -15.87 -17.91
N GLY A 255 7.44 -16.54 -17.65
CA GLY A 255 7.01 -17.68 -18.48
C GLY A 255 7.79 -18.98 -18.27
N TRP A 256 8.77 -19.00 -17.35
CA TRP A 256 9.48 -20.22 -16.94
C TRP A 256 8.92 -20.73 -15.61
N PRO A 257 8.74 -22.05 -15.42
CA PRO A 257 8.45 -22.60 -14.10
C PRO A 257 9.55 -22.18 -13.12
N VAL A 258 9.18 -21.67 -11.94
CA VAL A 258 10.19 -21.23 -10.97
C VAL A 258 10.94 -22.45 -10.48
N THR A 259 12.26 -22.45 -10.64
CA THR A 259 13.13 -23.54 -10.24
C THR A 259 13.77 -23.23 -8.91
N CYS A 260 13.79 -24.21 -8.02
CA CYS A 260 14.55 -24.16 -6.78
C CYS A 260 16.03 -23.99 -7.11
N TRP A 261 16.67 -22.94 -6.59
CA TRP A 261 18.10 -22.77 -6.68
C TRP A 261 18.61 -22.11 -5.40
N TYR A 262 19.61 -22.72 -4.78
CA TYR A 262 20.11 -22.21 -3.52
C TYR A 262 21.07 -21.06 -3.79
N ARG A 263 20.83 -19.93 -3.10
CA ARG A 263 21.85 -18.88 -2.96
C ARG A 263 22.93 -19.44 -2.04
N ASN A 264 24.18 -19.30 -2.45
CA ASN A 264 25.32 -19.61 -1.59
C ASN A 264 25.53 -18.48 -0.59
#